data_AF-A0A2Z6INK3-F1
#
_entry.id   AF-A0A2Z6INK3-F1
#
_cell.length_a   1.000
_cell.length_b   1.000
_cell.length_c   1.000
_cell.angle_alpha   90.00
_cell.angle_beta   90.00
_cell.angle_gamma   90.00
#
_symmetry.space_group_name_H-M   'P 1'
#
loop_
_entity.id
_entity.type
_entity.pdbx_description
1 polymer ?
#
loop_
_entity_poly.entity_id
_entity_poly.type
_entity_poly.pdbx_seq_one_letter_code
_entity_poly.pdbx_strand_id
1 'polypeptide(L)' 'MTVTRQELMDYLVDTFGFSHKGCAELVASFFSRPGRNPGTGVPCEITACRVVTFKARPKLRQRCNPHVQDAEA' A
#
# COMPACT_ATOMS: atom_id res chain seq x y z
N MET A 1 3.38 13.01 -4.76
CA MET A 1 3.40 12.88 -3.29
C MET A 1 3.36 11.41 -2.94
N THR A 2 4.43 10.87 -2.37
CA THR A 2 4.52 9.47 -1.94
C THR A 2 4.22 9.42 -0.45
N VAL A 3 3.20 8.66 -0.04
CA VAL A 3 2.90 8.50 1.38
C VAL A 3 3.94 7.56 2.00
N THR A 4 4.72 8.08 2.96
CA THR A 4 5.72 7.28 3.67
C THR A 4 5.17 6.63 4.92
N ARG A 5 5.89 5.62 5.45
CA ARG A 5 5.53 4.98 6.72
C ARG A 5 5.49 5.98 7.88
N GLN A 6 6.41 6.95 7.88
CA GLN A 6 6.50 7.98 8.90
C GLN A 6 5.28 8.90 8.85
N GLU A 7 4.91 9.40 7.66
CA GLU A 7 3.73 10.25 7.48
C GLU A 7 2.42 9.59 7.97
N LEU A 8 2.29 8.27 7.78
CA LEU A 8 1.16 7.51 8.32
C LEU A 8 1.18 7.43 9.85
N MET A 9 2.36 7.30 10.45
CA MET A 9 2.49 7.26 11.91
C MET A 9 2.16 8.61 12.53
N ASP A 10 2.66 9.69 11.95
CA ASP A 10 2.41 11.06 12.40
C ASP A 10 0.90 11.38 12.34
N TYR A 11 0.24 11.02 11.24
CA TYR A 11 -1.22 11.19 11.11
C TYR A 11 -2.02 10.44 12.18
N LEU A 12 -1.59 9.25 12.57
CA LEU A 12 -2.26 8.46 13.61
C LEU A 12 -2.07 9.07 15.01
N VAL A 13 -0.89 9.64 15.28
CA VAL A 13 -0.64 10.37 16.52
C VAL A 13 -1.53 11.61 16.59
N ASP A 14 -1.60 12.38 15.50
CA ASP A 14 -2.38 13.63 15.47
C ASP A 14 -3.89 13.40 15.54
N THR A 15 -4.39 12.37 14.86
CA THR A 15 -5.84 12.12 14.77
C THR A 15 -6.39 11.38 15.99
N PHE A 16 -5.62 10.42 16.53
CA PHE A 16 -6.09 9.50 17.56
C PHE A 16 -5.35 9.63 18.90
N GLY A 17 -4.31 10.47 18.99
CA GLY A 17 -3.53 10.67 20.22
C GLY A 17 -2.75 9.43 20.66
N PHE A 18 -2.48 8.49 19.75
CA PHE A 18 -1.76 7.27 20.07
C PHE A 18 -0.28 7.51 20.37
N SER A 19 0.33 6.59 21.11
CA SER A 19 1.78 6.61 21.28
C SER A 19 2.49 6.25 19.98
N HIS A 20 3.62 6.90 19.72
CA HIS A 20 4.43 6.64 18.52
C HIS A 20 4.82 5.15 18.38
N LYS A 21 5.09 4.45 19.49
CA LYS A 21 5.36 3.00 19.50
C LYS A 21 4.14 2.19 19.06
N GLY A 22 2.94 2.51 19.56
CA GLY A 22 1.71 1.83 19.16
C GLY A 22 1.40 2.02 17.67
N CYS A 23 1.59 3.23 17.14
CA CYS A 23 1.43 3.50 15.71
C CYS A 23 2.40 2.68 14.85
N ALA A 24 3.65 2.54 15.29
CA ALA A 24 4.67 1.77 14.58
C ALA A 24 4.27 0.31 14.40
N GLU A 25 3.78 -0.32 15.47
CA GLU A 25 3.32 -1.72 15.48
C GLU A 25 2.06 -1.92 14.63
N LEU A 26 1.10 -1.00 14.72
CA LEU A 26 -0.11 -1.04 13.89
C LEU A 26 0.22 -0.91 12.41
N VAL A 27 1.05 0.06 12.03
CA VAL A 27 1.48 0.23 10.63
C VAL A 27 2.33 -0.97 10.17
N ALA A 28 3.18 -1.54 11.04
CA ALA A 28 3.96 -2.73 10.73
C ALA A 28 3.08 -3.95 10.41
N SER A 29 2.13 -4.24 11.28
CA SER A 29 1.22 -5.38 11.14
C SER A 29 0.34 -5.24 9.91
N PHE A 30 -0.13 -4.02 9.59
CA PHE A 30 -0.98 -3.77 8.45
C PHE A 30 -0.28 -3.97 7.09
N PHE A 31 0.99 -3.56 6.98
CA PHE A 31 1.77 -3.65 5.74
C PHE A 31 2.73 -4.83 5.67
N SER A 32 2.69 -5.73 6.66
CA SER A 32 3.43 -6.99 6.65
C SER A 32 3.04 -7.81 5.40
N ARG A 33 3.93 -7.81 4.42
CA ARG A 33 3.84 -8.66 3.23
C ARG A 33 5.00 -9.64 3.28
N PRO A 34 4.76 -10.95 3.34
CA PRO A 34 5.84 -11.92 3.23
C PRO A 34 6.36 -11.94 1.79
N GLY A 35 7.60 -11.46 1.56
CA GLY A 35 8.35 -11.69 0.32
C GLY A 35 9.28 -10.56 -0.16
N ARG A 36 10.49 -10.94 -0.64
CA ARG A 36 11.45 -10.15 -1.42
C ARG A 36 12.23 -11.09 -2.35
N ASN A 37 12.48 -10.66 -3.60
CA ASN A 37 13.83 -10.64 -4.19
C ASN A 37 13.87 -9.77 -5.47
N PRO A 38 14.16 -8.46 -5.35
CA PRO A 38 14.54 -7.62 -6.48
C PRO A 38 16.06 -7.52 -6.67
N GLY A 39 16.87 -8.20 -5.86
CA GLY A 39 18.25 -7.79 -5.58
C GLY A 39 19.36 -8.48 -6.36
N THR A 40 19.09 -9.55 -7.10
CA THR A 40 20.18 -10.46 -7.53
C THR A 40 20.61 -10.37 -8.99
N GLY A 41 19.83 -9.75 -9.90
CA GLY A 41 20.27 -9.40 -11.26
C GLY A 41 20.70 -10.56 -12.18
N VAL A 42 20.70 -11.81 -11.71
CA VAL A 42 20.97 -13.03 -12.49
C VAL A 42 19.72 -13.36 -13.32
N PRO A 43 19.82 -13.77 -14.59
CA PRO A 43 18.68 -14.28 -15.35
C PRO A 43 18.04 -15.45 -14.60
N CYS A 44 16.86 -15.19 -14.04
CA CYS A 44 16.06 -16.19 -13.35
C CYS A 44 14.89 -16.52 -14.26
N GLU A 45 14.72 -17.80 -14.60
CA GLU A 45 13.53 -18.24 -15.32
C GLU A 45 12.30 -17.93 -14.46
N ILE A 46 11.41 -17.08 -14.98
CA ILE A 46 10.19 -16.69 -14.27
C ILE A 46 9.27 -17.91 -14.23
N THR A 47 9.34 -18.65 -13.14
CA THR A 47 8.41 -19.76 -12.88
C THR A 47 7.00 -19.21 -12.68
N ALA A 48 5.99 -20.02 -12.97
CA ALA A 48 4.60 -19.64 -12.74
C ALA A 48 4.37 -19.30 -11.26
N CYS A 49 4.25 -18.01 -10.95
CA CYS A 49 4.08 -17.49 -9.60
C CYS A 49 2.70 -16.88 -9.42
N ARG A 50 2.12 -17.00 -8.21
CA ARG A 50 0.90 -16.27 -7.85
C ARG A 50 1.28 -14.84 -7.48
N VAL A 51 0.87 -13.89 -8.29
CA VAL A 51 1.11 -12.46 -8.07
C VAL A 51 -0.02 -11.83 -7.27
N VAL A 52 0.32 -10.91 -6.35
CA VAL A 52 -0.69 -10.12 -5.65
C VAL A 52 -1.06 -8.91 -6.51
N THR A 53 -2.23 -8.95 -7.13
CA THR A 53 -2.77 -7.84 -7.92
C THR A 53 -3.68 -6.95 -7.07
N PHE A 54 -3.58 -5.63 -7.24
CA PHE A 54 -4.53 -4.69 -6.65
C PHE A 54 -5.46 -4.15 -7.73
N LYS A 55 -6.77 -4.45 -7.63
CA LYS A 55 -7.81 -3.86 -8.49
C LYS A 55 -8.61 -2.83 -7.69
N ALA A 56 -8.42 -1.56 -8.00
CA ALA A 56 -9.12 -0.47 -7.32
C ALA A 56 -10.63 -0.53 -7.58
N ARG A 57 -11.43 -0.45 -6.51
CA ARG A 57 -12.90 -0.35 -6.62
C ARG A 57 -13.34 1.04 -7.12
N PRO A 58 -14.54 1.16 -7.71
CA PRO A 58 -15.07 2.44 -8.23
C PRO A 58 -15.00 3.58 -7.21
N LYS A 59 -15.35 3.32 -5.93
CA LYS A 59 -15.27 4.33 -4.85
C LYS A 59 -13.87 4.94 -4.66
N LEU A 60 -12.81 4.14 -4.82
CA LEU A 60 -11.44 4.65 -4.73
C LEU A 60 -11.06 5.41 -6.01
N ARG A 61 -11.42 4.86 -7.17
CA ARG A 61 -11.15 5.48 -8.48
C ARG A 61 -11.76 6.87 -8.59
N GLN A 62 -13.03 7.03 -8.21
CA GLN A 62 -13.73 8.32 -8.23
C GLN A 62 -13.10 9.35 -7.29
N ARG A 63 -12.63 8.93 -6.11
CA ARG A 63 -11.93 9.82 -5.17
C ARG A 63 -10.58 10.28 -5.67
N CYS A 64 -9.83 9.40 -6.35
CA CYS A 64 -8.52 9.72 -6.90
C CYS A 64 -8.62 10.48 -8.24
N ASN A 65 -9.62 10.15 -9.07
CA ASN A 65 -9.83 10.68 -10.41
C ASN A 65 -11.26 11.21 -10.57
N PRO A 66 -11.60 12.38 -9.99
CA PRO A 66 -12.98 12.90 -9.96
C PRO A 66 -13.57 13.23 -11.34
N HIS A 67 -12.74 13.34 -12.39
CA HIS A 67 -13.17 13.63 -13.76
C HIS A 67 -13.40 12.39 -14.62
N VAL A 68 -12.97 11.21 -14.15
CA VAL A 68 -13.20 9.95 -14.86
C VAL A 68 -14.56 9.42 -14.40
N GLN A 69 -15.62 9.86 -15.06
CA GLN A 69 -16.89 9.14 -15.00
C GLN A 69 -16.62 7.75 -15.58
N ASP A 70 -16.93 6.72 -14.80
CA ASP A 70 -16.72 5.33 -15.20
C ASP A 70 -17.54 5.07 -16.47
N ALA A 71 -16.90 5.21 -17.64
CA ALA A 71 -17.46 4.78 -18.90
C ALA A 71 -17.69 3.28 -18.80
N GLU A 72 -18.98 2.94 -18.72
CA GLU A 72 -19.64 1.68 -19.05
C GLU A 72 -18.72 0.47 -19.23
N ALA A 73 -18.81 -0.47 -18.28
CA ALA A 73 -18.34 -1.83 -18.40
C ALA A 73 -19.34 -2.77 -17.72
#